data_AF-A0A2U9INT1-F1
#
_entry.id   AF-A0A2U9INT1-F1
#
_cell.length_a   1.000
_cell.length_b   1.000
_cell.length_c   1.000
_cell.angle_alpha   90.00
_cell.angle_beta   90.00
_cell.angle_gamma   90.00
#
_symmetry.space_group_name_H-M   'P 1'
#
loop_
_entity.id
_entity.type
_entity.pdbx_description
1 polymer ?
#
loop_
_entity_poly.entity_id
_entity_poly.type
_entity_poly.pdbx_seq_one_letter_code
_entity_poly.pdbx_strand_id
1 'polypeptide(L)'
;MTRINIFDSVVDKYNNYLERVIITALNSILIFLLLNKLGYQTYVDIIIPIVAIVSIVLPEVMAPIITLLFAIDKLYTLYDAITPFDILDSFFIIVLTIIIPIVLEIKYQSLQAFISAESVLGIPLTSILILAGISERRTPSINILSSLPLFYLLINLIKTNFYFSTSEIEILAIGILGILLGSYIFGINRIFSIAGILPSIIGFYALYFNSINFRLTDLIAEIIIISIAISGVSALLSSMKENKTKKEKIQEQIGIIKKEIDETLLTIGRIKSYAELQEKFENAIIKEEENLIDLSKKLDKCEDLKCINSIYPQFKDKKREITDKINDILFNIIIDYNGIVDYLKKYGIKIDEIPIPKDKVNLTETDIDNIQRILADINKNTTFALNYINSIIDSLEKINGIKLNRYYITDYSVLPKAIEELEKNNAADSATKIIEIDREILSNLTLNEYRQEKLELAKIVNDFYSRKILVSDIPQIDKITEKILELVLKYINSSINTLSSLLNVAKVQSIENLLNLTKEIKNSLEDQKKSIYEKLSYLIASVPSLKEVDEILENEDGINALFTILKDNGQIIENKILEDGCIKVEDIGINSKLSKYVAEYLSKDGIKTEIVKDQVCISK
;
A
#
# COMPACT_ATOMS: atom_id res chain seq x y z
N MET A 1 11.31 30.73 -3.34
CA MET A 1 12.32 31.32 -4.27
C MET A 1 13.42 30.29 -4.48
N THR A 2 13.51 29.72 -5.68
CA THR A 2 14.50 28.68 -6.01
C THR A 2 15.89 29.31 -6.16
N ARG A 3 16.95 28.61 -5.71
CA ARG A 3 18.36 29.07 -5.76
C ARG A 3 18.86 29.43 -7.18
N ILE A 4 18.12 29.03 -8.21
CA ILE A 4 18.36 29.38 -9.62
C ILE A 4 18.23 30.89 -9.86
N ASN A 5 17.22 31.55 -9.26
CA ASN A 5 17.04 33.01 -9.37
C ASN A 5 18.20 33.81 -8.76
N ILE A 6 18.93 33.23 -7.81
CA ILE A 6 20.06 33.89 -7.15
C ILE A 6 21.28 33.89 -8.08
N PHE A 7 21.59 32.77 -8.74
CA PHE A 7 22.73 32.69 -9.65
C PHE A 7 22.52 33.51 -10.92
N ASP A 8 21.29 33.58 -11.42
CA ASP A 8 20.94 34.41 -12.58
C ASP A 8 21.13 35.89 -12.26
N SER A 9 20.66 36.30 -11.07
CA SER A 9 20.94 37.63 -10.55
C SER A 9 22.44 37.90 -10.37
N VAL A 10 23.28 36.91 -10.08
CA VAL A 10 24.72 37.12 -9.84
C VAL A 10 25.50 37.33 -11.13
N VAL A 11 25.22 36.56 -12.19
CA VAL A 11 25.90 36.71 -13.50
C VAL A 11 25.56 38.07 -14.12
N ASP A 12 24.28 38.46 -14.10
CA ASP A 12 23.85 39.75 -14.65
C ASP A 12 24.37 40.93 -13.81
N LYS A 13 24.40 40.80 -12.48
CA LYS A 13 25.02 41.81 -11.60
C LYS A 13 26.53 41.92 -11.82
N TYR A 14 27.23 40.81 -12.06
CA TYR A 14 28.68 40.84 -12.31
C TYR A 14 29.01 41.57 -13.60
N ASN A 15 28.33 41.23 -14.71
CA ASN A 15 28.54 41.90 -16.00
C ASN A 15 28.26 43.41 -15.90
N ASN A 16 27.14 43.80 -15.26
CA ASN A 16 26.81 45.21 -15.04
C ASN A 16 27.83 45.94 -14.14
N TYR A 17 28.41 45.27 -13.15
CA TYR A 17 29.44 45.86 -12.29
C TYR A 17 30.76 46.05 -13.04
N LEU A 18 31.16 45.06 -13.86
CA LEU A 18 32.34 45.12 -14.69
C LEU A 18 32.25 46.27 -15.72
N GLU A 19 31.09 46.41 -16.39
CA GLU A 19 30.80 47.51 -17.32
C GLU A 19 30.94 48.88 -16.63
N ARG A 20 30.39 49.03 -15.42
CA ARG A 20 30.52 50.25 -14.60
C ARG A 20 31.96 50.59 -14.25
N VAL A 21 32.77 49.61 -13.86
CA VAL A 21 34.19 49.83 -13.50
C VAL A 21 35.00 50.27 -14.72
N ILE A 22 34.79 49.62 -15.88
CA ILE A 22 35.50 49.96 -17.12
C ILE A 22 35.15 51.38 -17.58
N ILE A 23 33.86 51.74 -17.58
CA ILE A 23 33.40 53.09 -17.92
C ILE A 23 33.96 54.12 -16.94
N THR A 24 33.97 53.81 -15.65
CA THR A 24 34.53 54.71 -14.63
C THR A 24 36.01 54.98 -14.89
N ALA A 25 36.78 53.95 -15.24
CA ALA A 25 38.19 54.08 -15.60
C ALA A 25 38.36 54.90 -16.89
N LEU A 26 37.62 54.60 -17.95
CA LEU A 26 37.69 55.32 -19.23
C LEU A 26 37.30 56.78 -19.09
N ASN A 27 36.17 57.09 -18.46
CA ASN A 27 35.73 58.46 -18.20
C ASN A 27 36.76 59.26 -17.40
N SER A 28 37.37 58.64 -16.39
CA SER A 28 38.40 59.27 -15.55
C SER A 28 39.68 59.56 -16.33
N ILE A 29 40.09 58.65 -17.23
CA ILE A 29 41.26 58.85 -18.08
C ILE A 29 40.98 59.91 -19.16
N LEU A 30 39.81 59.86 -19.80
CA LEU A 30 39.42 60.83 -20.84
C LEU A 30 39.30 62.25 -20.28
N ILE A 31 38.67 62.42 -19.12
CA ILE A 31 38.57 63.74 -18.50
C ILE A 31 39.95 64.25 -18.05
N PHE A 32 40.84 63.38 -17.57
CA PHE A 32 42.22 63.75 -17.28
C PHE A 32 42.95 64.28 -18.51
N LEU A 33 42.84 63.57 -19.63
CA LEU A 33 43.42 63.99 -20.91
C LEU A 33 42.85 65.33 -21.39
N LEU A 34 41.53 65.51 -21.28
CA LEU A 34 40.84 66.74 -21.67
C LEU A 34 41.29 67.94 -20.81
N LEU A 35 41.33 67.79 -19.48
CA LEU A 35 41.78 68.85 -18.57
C LEU A 35 43.24 69.24 -18.81
N ASN A 36 44.11 68.27 -19.07
CA ASN A 36 45.50 68.54 -19.40
C ASN A 36 45.63 69.31 -20.72
N LYS A 37 44.86 68.93 -21.74
CA LYS A 37 44.87 69.59 -23.05
C LYS A 37 44.33 71.01 -22.99
N LEU A 38 43.32 71.26 -22.17
CA LEU A 38 42.71 72.58 -21.98
C LEU A 38 43.50 73.47 -20.98
N GLY A 39 44.58 72.97 -20.37
CA GLY A 39 45.43 73.73 -19.44
C GLY A 39 44.86 73.88 -18.02
N TYR A 40 43.87 73.07 -17.63
CA TYR A 40 43.19 73.11 -16.32
C TYR A 40 43.81 72.15 -15.29
N GLN A 41 45.14 72.04 -15.26
CA GLN A 41 45.86 71.06 -14.42
C GLN A 41 45.58 71.23 -12.92
N THR A 42 45.30 72.46 -12.46
CA THR A 42 44.98 72.78 -11.06
C THR A 42 43.66 72.18 -10.56
N TYR A 43 42.78 71.70 -11.45
CA TYR A 43 41.47 71.13 -11.09
C TYR A 43 41.41 69.60 -11.21
N VAL A 44 42.51 68.96 -11.63
CA VAL A 44 42.59 67.51 -11.87
C VAL A 44 42.22 66.70 -10.62
N ASP A 45 42.76 67.07 -9.46
CA ASP A 45 42.54 66.38 -8.19
C ASP A 45 41.10 66.48 -7.66
N ILE A 46 40.29 67.40 -8.19
CA ILE A 46 38.89 67.61 -7.79
C ILE A 46 37.94 66.99 -8.84
N ILE A 47 38.18 67.23 -10.12
CA ILE A 47 37.26 66.83 -11.18
C ILE A 47 37.30 65.32 -11.44
N ILE A 48 38.48 64.68 -11.41
CA ILE A 48 38.59 63.23 -11.66
C ILE A 48 37.82 62.41 -10.62
N PRO A 49 37.99 62.63 -9.29
CA PRO A 49 37.21 61.88 -8.31
C PRO A 49 35.70 62.07 -8.46
N ILE A 50 35.24 63.28 -8.80
CA ILE A 50 33.82 63.54 -9.05
C ILE A 50 33.34 62.73 -10.26
N VAL A 51 34.07 62.78 -11.37
CA VAL A 51 33.75 62.02 -12.59
C VAL A 51 33.75 60.52 -12.30
N ALA A 52 34.69 60.02 -11.49
CA ALA A 52 34.74 58.61 -11.12
C ALA A 52 33.52 58.19 -10.26
N ILE A 53 33.15 58.99 -9.26
CA ILE A 53 31.99 58.73 -8.40
C ILE A 53 30.69 58.80 -9.20
N VAL A 54 30.54 59.78 -10.08
CA VAL A 54 29.33 59.88 -10.91
C VAL A 54 29.29 58.76 -11.94
N SER A 55 30.42 58.37 -12.54
CA SER A 55 30.48 57.26 -13.51
C SER A 55 30.13 55.91 -12.89
N ILE A 56 30.49 55.64 -11.63
CA ILE A 56 30.16 54.36 -11.00
C ILE A 56 28.67 54.29 -10.60
N VAL A 57 28.07 55.43 -10.21
CA VAL A 57 26.68 55.52 -9.76
C VAL A 57 25.71 55.66 -10.94
N LEU A 58 26.01 56.56 -11.88
CA LEU A 58 25.21 56.93 -13.05
C LEU A 58 26.04 56.82 -14.35
N PRO A 59 26.52 55.62 -14.73
CA PRO A 59 27.34 55.41 -15.92
C PRO A 59 26.60 55.80 -17.22
N GLU A 60 25.29 55.55 -17.27
CA GLU A 60 24.36 55.87 -18.36
C GLU A 60 24.26 57.39 -18.63
N VAL A 61 24.53 58.21 -17.61
CA VAL A 61 24.55 59.68 -17.79
C VAL A 61 25.96 60.15 -18.12
N MET A 62 26.97 59.58 -17.46
CA MET A 62 28.32 60.10 -17.53
C MET A 62 29.08 59.70 -18.80
N ALA A 63 28.90 58.46 -19.29
CA ALA A 63 29.55 57.99 -20.51
C ALA A 63 29.14 58.83 -21.76
N PRO A 64 27.85 59.12 -22.00
CA PRO A 64 27.47 60.04 -23.07
C PRO A 64 28.05 61.44 -22.92
N ILE A 65 28.08 62.00 -21.71
CA ILE A 65 28.61 63.35 -21.46
C ILE A 65 30.11 63.41 -21.76
N ILE A 66 30.89 62.47 -21.24
CA ILE A 66 32.35 62.46 -21.44
C ILE A 66 32.69 62.16 -22.90
N THR A 67 32.02 61.18 -23.51
CA THR A 67 32.17 60.87 -24.94
C THR A 67 31.86 62.09 -25.80
N LEU A 68 30.78 62.83 -25.49
CA LEU A 68 30.41 64.06 -26.21
C LEU A 68 31.44 65.17 -26.01
N LEU A 69 31.88 65.44 -24.78
CA LEU A 69 32.89 66.48 -24.50
C LEU A 69 34.20 66.19 -25.23
N PHE A 70 34.63 64.94 -25.24
CA PHE A 70 35.87 64.53 -25.90
C PHE A 70 35.73 64.51 -27.43
N ALA A 71 34.56 64.11 -27.95
CA ALA A 71 34.26 64.22 -29.37
C ALA A 71 34.21 65.69 -29.85
N ILE A 72 33.63 66.60 -29.06
CA ILE A 72 33.64 68.04 -29.35
C ILE A 72 35.08 68.58 -29.38
N ASP A 73 35.92 68.20 -28.42
CA ASP A 73 37.34 68.57 -28.42
C ASP A 73 38.07 68.10 -29.69
N LYS A 74 37.80 66.86 -30.14
CA LYS A 74 38.34 66.33 -31.40
C LYS A 74 37.81 67.08 -32.62
N LEU A 75 36.51 67.35 -32.68
CA LEU A 75 35.88 68.13 -33.76
C LEU A 75 36.43 69.56 -33.81
N TYR A 76 36.66 70.19 -32.67
CA TYR A 76 37.26 71.53 -32.59
C TYR A 76 38.67 71.54 -33.16
N THR A 77 39.49 70.52 -32.86
CA THR A 77 40.83 70.42 -33.48
C THR A 77 40.82 70.20 -34.99
N LEU A 78 39.72 69.71 -35.56
CA LEU A 78 39.54 69.53 -37.01
C LEU A 78 38.99 70.80 -37.70
N TYR A 79 38.39 71.72 -36.95
CA TYR A 79 37.76 72.92 -37.49
C TYR A 79 38.76 73.96 -38.00
N ASP A 80 39.97 74.01 -37.45
CA ASP A 80 41.01 74.99 -37.81
C ASP A 80 41.64 74.77 -39.20
N ALA A 81 41.34 73.66 -39.89
CA ALA A 81 41.81 73.37 -41.24
C ALA A 81 40.69 72.70 -42.06
N ILE A 82 39.79 73.48 -42.68
CA ILE A 82 38.64 72.92 -43.38
C ILE A 82 39.08 72.29 -44.72
N THR A 83 39.34 70.98 -44.72
CA THR A 83 39.39 70.15 -45.94
C THR A 83 38.14 69.27 -46.05
N PRO A 84 37.76 68.81 -47.26
CA PRO A 84 36.67 67.82 -47.41
C PRO A 84 36.87 66.55 -46.57
N PHE A 85 38.11 66.18 -46.26
CA PHE A 85 38.42 65.05 -45.39
C PHE A 85 38.10 65.32 -43.93
N ASP A 86 38.28 66.54 -43.45
CA ASP A 86 37.97 66.89 -42.06
C ASP A 86 36.45 66.97 -41.82
N ILE A 87 35.65 67.29 -42.85
CA ILE A 87 34.19 67.18 -42.83
C ILE A 87 33.75 65.71 -42.74
N LEU A 88 34.40 64.83 -43.52
CA LEU A 88 34.12 63.39 -43.50
C LEU A 88 34.52 62.74 -42.16
N ASP A 89 35.69 63.11 -41.63
CA ASP A 89 36.18 62.70 -40.31
C ASP A 89 35.19 63.13 -39.21
N SER A 90 34.74 64.39 -39.27
CA SER A 90 33.73 64.94 -38.36
C SER A 90 32.41 64.16 -38.40
N PHE A 91 31.93 63.80 -39.60
CA PHE A 91 30.74 62.97 -39.77
C PHE A 91 30.90 61.60 -39.10
N PHE A 92 32.04 60.95 -39.30
CA PHE A 92 32.28 59.64 -38.69
C PHE A 92 32.47 59.69 -37.18
N ILE A 93 33.11 60.72 -36.62
CA ILE A 93 33.13 60.94 -35.15
C ILE A 93 31.69 60.99 -34.64
N ILE A 94 30.85 61.84 -35.23
CA ILE A 94 29.46 61.97 -34.81
C ILE A 94 28.70 60.65 -34.91
N VAL A 95 28.82 59.93 -36.03
CA VAL A 95 28.05 58.69 -36.26
C VAL A 95 28.57 57.52 -35.42
N LEU A 96 29.87 57.24 -35.48
CA LEU A 96 30.48 56.06 -34.87
C LEU A 96 30.66 56.21 -33.35
N THR A 97 30.95 57.41 -32.85
CA THR A 97 31.27 57.59 -31.42
C THR A 97 30.15 58.26 -30.62
N ILE A 98 29.13 58.87 -31.25
CA ILE A 98 28.01 59.50 -30.54
C ILE A 98 26.68 58.80 -30.86
N ILE A 99 26.26 58.77 -32.13
CA ILE A 99 24.94 58.26 -32.52
C ILE A 99 24.81 56.77 -32.24
N ILE A 100 25.78 55.95 -32.69
CA ILE A 100 25.73 54.50 -32.50
C ILE A 100 25.68 54.14 -31.01
N PRO A 101 26.59 54.63 -30.14
CA PRO A 101 26.52 54.35 -28.71
C PRO A 101 25.18 54.71 -28.04
N ILE A 102 24.62 55.89 -28.34
CA ILE A 102 23.32 56.32 -27.81
C ILE A 102 22.19 55.37 -28.25
N VAL A 103 22.18 54.96 -29.52
CA VAL A 103 21.15 54.06 -30.04
C VAL A 103 21.21 52.69 -29.34
N LEU A 104 22.41 52.17 -29.08
CA LEU A 104 22.57 50.89 -28.38
C LEU A 104 22.16 50.99 -26.91
N GLU A 105 22.47 52.08 -26.25
CA GLU A 105 22.05 52.32 -24.87
C GLU A 105 20.53 52.38 -24.77
N ILE A 106 19.86 53.18 -25.61
CA ILE A 106 18.39 53.33 -25.57
C ILE A 106 17.69 52.00 -25.89
N LYS A 107 18.17 51.26 -26.90
CA LYS A 107 17.48 50.07 -27.41
C LYS A 107 17.83 48.79 -26.65
N TYR A 108 19.08 48.66 -26.20
CA TYR A 108 19.62 47.43 -25.63
C TYR A 108 20.14 47.58 -24.19
N GLN A 109 20.06 48.79 -23.61
CA GLN A 109 20.55 49.10 -22.26
C GLN A 109 22.00 48.64 -22.06
N SER A 110 22.83 48.90 -23.06
CA SER A 110 24.23 48.51 -23.07
C SER A 110 25.12 49.70 -23.35
N LEU A 111 26.15 49.86 -22.52
CA LEU A 111 27.15 50.91 -22.57
C LEU A 111 28.45 50.44 -23.27
N GLN A 112 28.47 49.21 -23.76
CA GLN A 112 29.57 48.61 -24.51
C GLN A 112 30.05 49.41 -25.71
N ALA A 113 29.12 50.06 -26.42
CA ALA A 113 29.46 50.93 -27.53
C ALA A 113 30.13 52.23 -27.05
N PHE A 114 29.77 52.74 -25.86
CA PHE A 114 30.50 53.85 -25.24
C PHE A 114 31.91 53.42 -24.83
N ILE A 115 32.09 52.25 -24.23
CA ILE A 115 33.42 51.69 -23.91
C ILE A 115 34.30 51.62 -25.17
N SER A 116 33.74 51.12 -26.28
CA SER A 116 34.46 50.99 -27.55
C SER A 116 34.78 52.37 -28.15
N ALA A 117 33.85 53.32 -28.10
CA ALA A 117 34.05 54.68 -28.58
C ALA A 117 35.11 55.43 -27.76
N GLU A 118 35.01 55.42 -26.43
CA GLU A 118 35.93 56.05 -25.50
C GLU A 118 37.35 55.49 -25.62
N SER A 119 37.48 54.17 -25.77
CA SER A 119 38.78 53.50 -25.93
C SER A 119 39.51 53.85 -27.23
N VAL A 120 38.75 54.20 -28.28
CA VAL A 120 39.32 54.58 -29.58
C VAL A 120 39.66 56.08 -29.60
N LEU A 121 38.84 56.91 -28.96
CA LEU A 121 39.06 58.36 -28.92
C LEU A 121 40.25 58.77 -28.04
N GLY A 122 40.49 58.08 -26.92
CA GLY A 122 41.42 58.49 -25.86
C GLY A 122 42.87 58.01 -25.95
N ILE A 123 43.42 57.77 -27.15
CA ILE A 123 44.81 57.25 -27.34
C ILE A 123 45.82 58.15 -26.60
N PRO A 124 46.85 57.59 -25.90
CA PRO A 124 47.28 56.19 -25.88
C PRO A 124 46.84 55.36 -24.65
N LEU A 125 46.51 55.98 -23.52
CA LEU A 125 46.25 55.27 -22.25
C LEU A 125 44.98 54.40 -22.28
N THR A 126 44.01 54.74 -23.13
CA THR A 126 42.74 54.01 -23.24
C THR A 126 42.79 52.86 -24.25
N SER A 127 43.85 52.76 -25.06
CA SER A 127 43.97 51.74 -26.13
C SER A 127 44.07 50.31 -25.59
N ILE A 128 44.47 50.14 -24.34
CA ILE A 128 44.51 48.86 -23.64
C ILE A 128 43.09 48.27 -23.45
N LEU A 129 42.06 49.12 -23.41
CA LEU A 129 40.66 48.75 -23.22
C LEU A 129 39.89 48.61 -24.55
N ILE A 130 40.55 48.67 -25.70
CA ILE A 130 39.87 48.77 -27.00
C ILE A 130 38.94 47.61 -27.33
N LEU A 131 39.28 46.39 -26.90
CA LEU A 131 38.43 45.23 -27.10
C LEU A 131 37.45 45.00 -25.93
N ALA A 132 37.55 45.78 -24.86
CA ALA A 132 36.74 45.59 -23.65
C ALA A 132 35.25 45.68 -23.97
N GLY A 133 34.85 46.66 -24.81
CA GLY A 133 33.45 46.87 -25.20
C GLY A 133 32.86 45.77 -26.10
N ILE A 134 33.67 44.92 -26.73
CA ILE A 134 33.17 43.78 -27.54
C ILE A 134 33.40 42.42 -26.88
N SER A 135 34.24 42.36 -25.85
CA SER A 135 34.65 41.13 -25.16
C SER A 135 33.66 40.63 -24.10
N GLU A 136 32.73 41.50 -23.67
CA GLU A 136 31.69 41.13 -22.72
C GLU A 136 30.61 40.26 -23.39
N ARG A 137 30.13 39.24 -22.66
CA ARG A 137 29.20 38.23 -23.19
C ARG A 137 27.75 38.74 -23.21
N ARG A 138 27.38 39.46 -24.28
CA ARG A 138 25.98 39.78 -24.65
C ARG A 138 25.59 39.01 -25.92
N THR A 139 24.40 39.27 -26.45
CA THR A 139 23.99 38.64 -27.72
C THR A 139 24.95 39.04 -28.85
N PRO A 140 25.23 38.15 -29.83
CA PRO A 140 26.15 38.47 -30.94
C PRO A 140 25.79 39.76 -31.68
N SER A 141 24.51 40.08 -31.81
CA SER A 141 24.04 41.31 -32.43
C SER A 141 24.46 42.57 -31.66
N ILE A 142 24.44 42.54 -30.32
CA ILE A 142 24.86 43.68 -29.50
C ILE A 142 26.37 43.87 -29.65
N ASN A 143 27.17 42.81 -29.50
CA ASN A 143 28.63 42.91 -29.60
C ASN A 143 29.12 43.38 -30.98
N ILE A 144 28.45 42.97 -32.07
CA ILE A 144 28.76 43.45 -33.43
C ILE A 144 28.47 44.94 -33.54
N LEU A 145 27.31 45.39 -33.07
CA LEU A 145 26.96 46.80 -33.10
C LEU A 145 27.88 47.64 -32.20
N SER A 146 28.27 47.11 -31.03
CA SER A 146 29.23 47.72 -30.11
C SER A 146 30.64 47.83 -30.69
N SER A 147 30.97 47.05 -31.74
CA SER A 147 32.27 47.10 -32.42
C SER A 147 32.39 48.22 -33.44
N LEU A 148 31.27 48.78 -33.91
CA LEU A 148 31.27 49.83 -34.94
C LEU A 148 32.11 51.07 -34.58
N PRO A 149 32.15 51.56 -33.33
CA PRO A 149 33.03 52.65 -32.93
C PRO A 149 34.53 52.36 -33.19
N LEU A 150 34.95 51.10 -33.16
CA LEU A 150 36.34 50.70 -33.45
C LEU A 150 36.76 51.01 -34.88
N PHE A 151 35.81 51.09 -35.80
CA PHE A 151 36.06 51.44 -37.19
C PHE A 151 36.41 52.91 -37.40
N TYR A 152 36.35 53.76 -36.37
CA TYR A 152 36.96 55.08 -36.44
C TYR A 152 38.48 55.00 -36.73
N LEU A 153 39.16 53.91 -36.32
CA LEU A 153 40.56 53.67 -36.66
C LEU A 153 40.82 53.62 -38.18
N LEU A 154 39.82 53.25 -38.99
CA LEU A 154 39.92 53.23 -40.46
C LEU A 154 40.15 54.63 -41.04
N ILE A 155 39.64 55.68 -40.38
CA ILE A 155 39.69 57.03 -40.92
C ILE A 155 41.11 57.58 -40.85
N ASN A 156 41.85 57.25 -39.79
CA ASN A 156 43.28 57.58 -39.69
C ASN A 156 44.10 56.92 -40.82
N LEU A 157 43.72 55.71 -41.24
CA LEU A 157 44.35 55.01 -42.37
C LEU A 157 43.97 55.65 -43.71
N ILE A 158 42.71 56.01 -43.91
CA ILE A 158 42.23 56.68 -45.12
C ILE A 158 42.81 58.09 -45.27
N LYS A 159 43.03 58.80 -44.16
CA LYS A 159 43.63 60.14 -44.14
C LYS A 159 45.09 60.14 -44.56
N THR A 160 45.82 59.05 -44.30
CA THR A 160 47.25 58.93 -44.60
C THR A 160 47.54 58.42 -46.01
N ASN A 161 46.63 57.63 -46.62
CA ASN A 161 46.81 57.03 -47.95
C ASN A 161 45.60 57.27 -48.86
N PHE A 162 45.75 58.09 -49.91
CA PHE A 162 44.69 58.40 -50.87
C PHE A 162 44.52 57.33 -51.97
N TYR A 163 45.59 56.59 -52.26
CA TYR A 163 45.60 55.47 -53.20
C TYR A 163 46.04 54.22 -52.45
N PHE A 164 45.13 53.25 -52.30
CA PHE A 164 45.45 51.98 -51.67
C PHE A 164 46.05 51.00 -52.68
N SER A 165 47.18 50.42 -52.32
CA SER A 165 47.71 49.21 -52.95
C SER A 165 46.81 48.00 -52.63
N THR A 166 46.87 46.96 -53.45
CA THR A 166 46.14 45.71 -53.21
C THR A 166 46.41 45.13 -51.81
N SER A 167 47.66 45.23 -51.33
CA SER A 167 48.05 44.81 -49.99
C SER A 167 47.38 45.64 -48.88
N GLU A 168 47.12 46.93 -49.07
CA GLU A 168 46.44 47.76 -48.08
C GLU A 168 44.94 47.48 -48.04
N ILE A 169 44.33 47.16 -49.18
CA ILE A 169 42.93 46.71 -49.24
C ILE A 169 42.76 45.38 -48.50
N GLU A 170 43.71 44.46 -48.63
CA GLU A 170 43.73 43.19 -47.88
C GLU A 170 43.87 43.42 -46.38
N ILE A 171 44.74 44.34 -45.94
CA ILE A 171 44.88 44.74 -44.53
C ILE A 171 43.56 45.28 -43.98
N LEU A 172 42.87 46.17 -44.71
CA LEU A 172 41.57 46.72 -44.31
C LEU A 172 40.49 45.64 -44.21
N ALA A 173 40.42 44.74 -45.19
CA ALA A 173 39.46 43.64 -45.20
C ALA A 173 39.68 42.69 -44.02
N ILE A 174 40.92 42.31 -43.74
CA ILE A 174 41.29 41.47 -42.58
C ILE A 174 40.99 42.20 -41.28
N GLY A 175 41.27 43.50 -41.21
CA GLY A 175 40.95 44.37 -40.08
C GLY A 175 39.47 44.34 -39.70
N ILE A 176 38.61 44.64 -40.68
CA ILE A 176 37.16 44.70 -40.51
C ILE A 176 36.60 43.32 -40.19
N LEU A 177 36.96 42.29 -40.97
CA LEU A 177 36.47 40.93 -40.75
C LEU A 177 36.92 40.37 -39.40
N GLY A 178 38.17 40.64 -38.99
CA GLY A 178 38.71 40.21 -37.70
C GLY A 178 37.91 40.75 -36.52
N ILE A 179 37.61 42.06 -36.52
CA ILE A 179 36.79 42.69 -35.47
C ILE A 179 35.37 42.13 -35.48
N LEU A 180 34.71 42.01 -36.64
CA LEU A 180 33.33 41.50 -36.72
C LEU A 180 33.21 40.03 -36.30
N LEU A 181 34.12 39.17 -36.78
CA LEU A 181 34.15 37.75 -36.40
C LEU A 181 34.44 37.59 -34.91
N GLY A 182 35.36 38.38 -34.39
CA GLY A 182 35.68 38.42 -32.98
C GLY A 182 34.50 38.83 -32.11
N SER A 183 33.83 39.92 -32.44
CA SER A 183 32.60 40.38 -31.77
C SER A 183 31.47 39.33 -31.82
N TYR A 184 31.29 38.66 -32.96
CA TYR A 184 30.30 37.59 -33.07
C TYR A 184 30.63 36.43 -32.12
N ILE A 185 31.88 35.97 -32.10
CA ILE A 185 32.32 34.84 -31.27
C ILE A 185 32.23 35.20 -29.77
N PHE A 186 32.62 36.41 -29.38
CA PHE A 186 32.47 36.88 -28.00
C PHE A 186 31.00 36.85 -27.53
N GLY A 187 30.05 37.12 -28.43
CA GLY A 187 28.62 37.05 -28.13
C GLY A 187 28.04 35.64 -28.05
N ILE A 188 28.80 34.58 -28.37
CA ILE A 188 28.30 33.20 -28.27
C ILE A 188 28.18 32.80 -26.80
N ASN A 189 27.02 32.30 -26.41
CA ASN A 189 26.73 31.86 -25.04
C ASN A 189 27.38 30.52 -24.64
N ARG A 190 28.69 30.34 -24.86
CA ARG A 190 29.46 29.13 -24.50
C ARG A 190 30.90 29.48 -24.09
N ILE A 191 31.64 28.52 -23.54
CA ILE A 191 33.07 28.67 -23.21
C ILE A 191 33.92 29.07 -24.41
N PHE A 192 33.43 28.80 -25.62
CA PHE A 192 34.04 29.19 -26.89
C PHE A 192 34.09 30.69 -27.13
N SER A 193 33.41 31.54 -26.33
CA SER A 193 33.42 33.00 -26.49
C SER A 193 34.83 33.60 -26.40
N ILE A 194 35.71 33.02 -25.57
CA ILE A 194 37.10 33.45 -25.39
C ILE A 194 37.90 33.35 -26.70
N ALA A 195 37.52 32.45 -27.61
CA ALA A 195 38.18 32.31 -28.91
C ALA A 195 38.01 33.56 -29.80
N GLY A 196 37.07 34.46 -29.50
CA GLY A 196 36.85 35.72 -30.20
C GLY A 196 38.01 36.72 -30.06
N ILE A 197 38.87 36.52 -29.06
CA ILE A 197 40.08 37.31 -28.81
C ILE A 197 41.02 37.26 -30.01
N LEU A 198 41.21 36.07 -30.58
CA LEU A 198 42.18 35.84 -31.65
C LEU A 198 41.85 36.65 -32.92
N PRO A 199 40.65 36.52 -33.54
CA PRO A 199 40.28 37.34 -34.69
C PRO A 199 40.17 38.83 -34.35
N SER A 200 39.72 39.21 -33.15
CA SER A 200 39.61 40.62 -32.74
C SER A 200 40.97 41.31 -32.66
N ILE A 201 41.98 40.64 -32.10
CA ILE A 201 43.34 41.17 -32.00
C ILE A 201 43.99 41.28 -33.36
N ILE A 202 43.83 40.27 -34.22
CA ILE A 202 44.32 40.33 -35.60
C ILE A 202 43.68 41.51 -36.32
N GLY A 203 42.37 41.69 -36.14
CA GLY A 203 41.62 42.81 -36.69
C GLY A 203 42.15 44.16 -36.19
N PHE A 204 42.27 44.32 -34.88
CA PHE A 204 42.82 45.53 -34.26
C PHE A 204 44.26 45.82 -34.72
N TYR A 205 45.13 44.80 -34.74
CA TYR A 205 46.53 44.94 -35.15
C TYR A 205 46.64 45.45 -36.59
N ALA A 206 45.85 44.85 -37.50
CA ALA A 206 45.79 45.25 -38.89
C ALA A 206 45.35 46.72 -39.05
N LEU A 207 44.35 47.16 -38.29
CA LEU A 207 43.84 48.54 -38.36
C LEU A 207 44.74 49.57 -37.65
N TYR A 208 45.38 49.21 -36.55
CA TYR A 208 46.15 50.15 -35.74
C TYR A 208 47.60 50.32 -36.23
N PHE A 209 48.25 49.23 -36.62
CA PHE A 209 49.65 49.23 -37.08
C PHE A 209 49.80 49.23 -38.60
N ASN A 210 48.69 49.23 -39.35
CA ASN A 210 48.67 49.12 -40.81
C ASN A 210 49.53 47.96 -41.35
N SER A 211 49.44 46.80 -40.71
CA SER A 211 50.31 45.65 -40.99
C SER A 211 49.64 44.34 -40.60
N ILE A 212 49.84 43.28 -41.40
CA ILE A 212 49.45 41.91 -41.07
C ILE A 212 50.60 41.15 -40.38
N ASN A 213 51.83 41.69 -40.40
CA ASN A 213 53.00 41.08 -39.76
C ASN A 213 52.93 41.25 -38.25
N PHE A 214 52.09 40.42 -37.62
CA PHE A 214 51.83 40.45 -36.19
C PHE A 214 53.12 40.35 -35.37
N ARG A 215 53.32 41.33 -34.50
CA ARG A 215 54.34 41.31 -33.44
C ARG A 215 53.66 41.55 -32.11
N LEU A 216 53.92 40.67 -31.15
CA LEU A 216 53.39 40.83 -29.80
C LEU A 216 54.13 41.98 -29.11
N THR A 217 53.47 43.14 -29.00
CA THR A 217 53.93 44.29 -28.22
C THR A 217 53.28 44.27 -26.83
N ASP A 218 53.82 45.05 -25.89
CA ASP A 218 53.26 45.19 -24.53
C ASP A 218 51.78 45.59 -24.58
N LEU A 219 51.42 46.59 -25.40
CA LEU A 219 50.04 47.02 -25.63
C LEU A 219 49.13 45.86 -26.07
N ILE A 220 49.58 45.01 -27.00
CA ILE A 220 48.76 43.90 -27.50
C ILE A 220 48.60 42.86 -26.39
N ALA A 221 49.68 42.52 -25.68
CA ALA A 221 49.64 41.60 -24.55
C ALA A 221 48.63 42.05 -23.48
N GLU A 222 48.60 43.34 -23.15
CA GLU A 222 47.64 43.93 -22.21
C GLU A 222 46.19 43.83 -22.71
N ILE A 223 45.95 44.12 -24.00
CA ILE A 223 44.63 43.94 -24.64
C ILE A 223 44.18 42.48 -24.55
N ILE A 224 45.07 41.51 -24.79
CA ILE A 224 44.75 40.08 -24.67
C ILE A 224 44.32 39.77 -23.25
N ILE A 225 45.13 40.16 -22.26
CA ILE A 225 44.89 39.84 -20.84
C ILE A 225 43.55 40.38 -20.38
N ILE A 226 43.24 41.64 -20.69
CA ILE A 226 41.96 42.25 -20.32
C ILE A 226 40.79 41.57 -21.02
N SER A 227 40.91 41.27 -22.31
CA SER A 227 39.85 40.57 -23.06
C SER A 227 39.60 39.16 -22.51
N ILE A 228 40.66 38.44 -22.08
CA ILE A 228 40.54 37.14 -21.39
C ILE A 228 39.86 37.33 -20.04
N ALA A 229 40.25 38.33 -19.25
CA ALA A 229 39.67 38.56 -17.93
C ALA A 229 38.16 38.82 -18.01
N ILE A 230 37.73 39.66 -18.95
CA ILE A 230 36.31 40.01 -19.15
C ILE A 230 35.52 38.80 -19.65
N SER A 231 35.97 38.13 -20.71
CA SER A 231 35.22 37.02 -21.32
C SER A 231 35.31 35.71 -20.50
N GLY A 232 36.44 35.45 -19.85
CA GLY A 232 36.75 34.21 -19.14
C GLY A 232 35.98 34.04 -17.83
N VAL A 233 35.83 35.10 -17.03
CA VAL A 233 35.06 35.03 -15.78
C VAL A 233 33.59 34.74 -16.05
N SER A 234 32.98 35.43 -17.02
CA SER A 234 31.59 35.22 -17.41
C SER A 234 31.36 33.83 -18.04
N ALA A 235 32.35 33.28 -18.74
CA ALA A 235 32.32 31.91 -19.26
C ALA A 235 32.30 30.84 -18.16
N LEU A 236 33.16 30.98 -17.14
CA LEU A 236 33.23 30.05 -16.01
C LEU A 236 31.92 30.03 -15.21
N LEU A 237 31.38 31.19 -14.86
CA LEU A 237 30.12 31.30 -14.10
C LEU A 237 28.93 30.67 -14.85
N SER A 238 28.84 30.89 -16.16
CA SER A 238 27.79 30.30 -17.00
C SER A 238 27.89 28.77 -17.09
N SER A 239 29.10 28.23 -17.20
CA SER A 239 29.34 26.78 -17.22
C SER A 239 28.95 26.11 -15.89
N MET A 240 29.26 26.77 -14.76
CA MET A 240 28.83 26.30 -13.44
C MET A 240 27.30 26.24 -13.32
N LYS A 241 26.57 27.21 -13.88
CA LYS A 241 25.10 27.22 -13.92
C LYS A 241 24.54 26.04 -14.72
N GLU A 242 25.06 25.79 -15.92
CA GLU A 242 24.57 24.70 -16.78
C GLU A 242 24.78 23.32 -16.12
N ASN A 243 25.96 23.11 -15.53
CA ASN A 243 26.25 21.87 -14.81
C ASN A 243 25.35 21.67 -13.59
N LYS A 244 25.07 22.74 -12.85
CA LYS A 244 24.20 22.68 -11.67
C LYS A 244 22.75 22.37 -12.04
N THR A 245 22.19 23.05 -13.03
CA THR A 245 20.81 22.80 -13.51
C THR A 245 20.66 21.37 -14.04
N LYS A 246 21.68 20.83 -14.71
CA LYS A 246 21.71 19.42 -15.12
C LYS A 246 21.68 18.46 -13.93
N LYS A 247 22.48 18.71 -12.88
CA LYS A 247 22.48 17.90 -11.65
C LYS A 247 21.15 17.96 -10.90
N GLU A 248 20.54 19.14 -10.79
CA GLU A 248 19.23 19.30 -10.13
C GLU A 248 18.13 18.51 -10.86
N LYS A 249 18.07 18.56 -12.19
CA LYS A 249 17.11 17.75 -12.99
C LYS A 249 17.29 16.24 -12.80
N ILE A 250 18.54 15.78 -12.69
CA ILE A 250 18.86 14.37 -12.45
C ILE A 250 18.35 13.95 -11.06
N GLN A 251 18.61 14.76 -10.03
CA GLN A 251 18.13 14.48 -8.67
C GLN A 251 16.61 14.50 -8.56
N GLU A 252 15.94 15.42 -9.26
CA GLU A 252 14.47 15.48 -9.30
C GLU A 252 13.88 14.20 -9.91
N GLN A 253 14.41 13.72 -11.04
CA GLN A 253 13.96 12.48 -11.66
C GLN A 253 14.24 11.24 -10.81
N ILE A 254 15.41 11.16 -10.17
CA ILE A 254 15.72 10.10 -9.19
C ILE A 254 14.69 10.11 -8.07
N GLY A 255 14.36 11.29 -7.52
CA GLY A 255 13.38 11.42 -6.45
C GLY A 255 11.98 10.92 -6.83
N ILE A 256 11.51 11.24 -8.03
CA ILE A 256 10.20 10.78 -8.52
C ILE A 256 10.16 9.24 -8.63
N ILE A 257 11.14 8.63 -9.29
CA ILE A 257 11.18 7.18 -9.49
C ILE A 257 11.36 6.45 -8.16
N LYS A 258 12.21 6.96 -7.28
CA LYS A 258 12.43 6.38 -5.95
C LYS A 258 11.16 6.37 -5.12
N LYS A 259 10.39 7.46 -5.16
CA LYS A 259 9.08 7.52 -4.50
C LYS A 259 8.12 6.45 -5.04
N GLU A 260 8.05 6.25 -6.35
CA GLU A 260 7.24 5.17 -6.95
C GLU A 260 7.71 3.76 -6.52
N ILE A 261 9.03 3.54 -6.40
CA ILE A 261 9.59 2.27 -5.91
C ILE A 261 9.21 2.05 -4.44
N ASP A 262 9.41 3.05 -3.58
CA ASP A 262 9.14 2.97 -2.14
C ASP A 262 7.64 2.74 -1.87
N GLU A 263 6.74 3.40 -2.60
CA GLU A 263 5.28 3.16 -2.53
C GLU A 263 4.92 1.73 -2.95
N THR A 264 5.59 1.19 -3.97
CA THR A 264 5.41 -0.20 -4.41
C THR A 264 5.93 -1.20 -3.37
N LEU A 265 7.08 -0.92 -2.75
CA LEU A 265 7.63 -1.73 -1.65
C LEU A 265 6.72 -1.73 -0.41
N LEU A 266 6.19 -0.56 -0.02
CA LEU A 266 5.23 -0.45 1.09
C LEU A 266 3.95 -1.25 0.80
N THR A 267 3.45 -1.17 -0.43
CA THR A 267 2.30 -1.95 -0.90
C THR A 267 2.55 -3.45 -0.76
N ILE A 268 3.72 -3.91 -1.23
CA ILE A 268 4.15 -5.30 -1.12
C ILE A 268 4.27 -5.73 0.35
N GLY A 269 4.87 -4.90 1.20
CA GLY A 269 5.02 -5.16 2.63
C GLY A 269 3.67 -5.28 3.35
N ARG A 270 2.69 -4.43 3.01
CA ARG A 270 1.32 -4.55 3.52
C ARG A 270 0.71 -5.89 3.11
N ILE A 271 0.77 -6.24 1.83
CA ILE A 271 0.24 -7.51 1.34
C ILE A 271 0.89 -8.70 2.08
N LYS A 272 2.22 -8.66 2.29
CA LYS A 272 2.96 -9.70 3.00
C LYS A 272 2.45 -9.93 4.43
N SER A 273 2.18 -8.88 5.21
CA SER A 273 1.74 -9.05 6.61
C SER A 273 0.39 -9.76 6.77
N TYR A 274 -0.49 -9.72 5.76
CA TYR A 274 -1.76 -10.47 5.81
C TYR A 274 -1.61 -11.90 5.29
N ALA A 275 -0.54 -12.15 4.54
CA ALA A 275 -0.22 -13.44 3.97
C ALA A 275 0.61 -14.34 4.90
N GLU A 276 0.87 -13.94 6.15
CA GLU A 276 1.58 -14.75 7.16
C GLU A 276 0.93 -16.13 7.41
N LEU A 277 -0.31 -16.32 6.96
CA LEU A 277 -1.03 -17.60 7.00
C LEU A 277 -0.87 -18.45 5.72
N GLN A 278 -0.11 -17.99 4.72
CA GLN A 278 0.08 -18.65 3.42
C GLN A 278 1.53 -18.53 2.91
N GLU A 279 2.37 -19.48 3.34
CA GLU A 279 3.81 -19.57 3.04
C GLU A 279 4.18 -19.45 1.53
N LYS A 280 3.29 -19.93 0.65
CA LYS A 280 3.47 -19.80 -0.82
C LYS A 280 3.38 -18.35 -1.31
N PHE A 281 2.51 -17.56 -0.69
CA PHE A 281 2.28 -16.16 -1.02
C PHE A 281 3.48 -15.30 -0.57
N GLU A 282 4.01 -15.60 0.61
CA GLU A 282 5.16 -14.90 1.19
C GLU A 282 6.45 -15.11 0.38
N ASN A 283 6.80 -16.36 0.06
CA ASN A 283 8.05 -16.68 -0.65
C ASN A 283 8.11 -16.08 -2.07
N ALA A 284 6.97 -16.06 -2.78
CA ALA A 284 6.90 -15.46 -4.12
C ALA A 284 7.11 -13.95 -4.09
N ILE A 285 6.73 -13.29 -2.99
CA ILE A 285 6.80 -11.84 -2.83
C ILE A 285 8.19 -11.39 -2.36
N ILE A 286 8.83 -12.11 -1.44
CA ILE A 286 10.16 -11.76 -0.90
C ILE A 286 11.21 -11.62 -2.01
N LYS A 287 11.23 -12.59 -2.95
CA LYS A 287 12.20 -12.56 -4.05
C LYS A 287 12.02 -11.35 -4.96
N GLU A 288 10.78 -10.87 -5.09
CA GLU A 288 10.48 -9.71 -5.92
C GLU A 288 10.74 -8.39 -5.21
N GLU A 289 10.53 -8.34 -3.90
CA GLU A 289 10.93 -7.24 -3.02
C GLU A 289 12.44 -6.97 -3.11
N GLU A 290 13.27 -8.02 -3.04
CA GLU A 290 14.73 -7.91 -3.17
C GLU A 290 15.15 -7.30 -4.52
N ASN A 291 14.47 -7.67 -5.61
CA ASN A 291 14.74 -7.11 -6.94
C ASN A 291 14.42 -5.62 -7.03
N LEU A 292 13.32 -5.17 -6.41
CA LEU A 292 12.96 -3.75 -6.35
C LEU A 292 13.96 -2.95 -5.49
N ILE A 293 14.43 -3.53 -4.39
CA ILE A 293 15.49 -2.93 -3.55
C ILE A 293 16.80 -2.79 -4.33
N ASP A 294 17.18 -3.78 -5.14
CA ASP A 294 18.38 -3.68 -5.99
C ASP A 294 18.24 -2.59 -7.07
N LEU A 295 17.06 -2.47 -7.69
CA LEU A 295 16.77 -1.38 -8.64
C LEU A 295 16.84 0.00 -7.97
N SER A 296 16.32 0.14 -6.75
CA SER A 296 16.44 1.38 -5.95
C SER A 296 17.91 1.73 -5.68
N LYS A 297 18.73 0.75 -5.28
CA LYS A 297 20.18 0.94 -5.07
C LYS A 297 20.93 1.29 -6.35
N LYS A 298 20.52 0.76 -7.50
CA LYS A 298 21.09 1.13 -8.81
C LYS A 298 20.71 2.55 -9.21
N LEU A 299 19.48 2.97 -8.93
CA LEU A 299 19.01 4.33 -9.18
C LEU A 299 19.79 5.37 -8.37
N ASP A 300 20.08 5.09 -7.10
CA ASP A 300 20.90 5.95 -6.22
C ASP A 300 22.34 6.17 -6.74
N LYS A 301 22.83 5.29 -7.62
CA LYS A 301 24.17 5.38 -8.24
C LYS A 301 24.17 6.07 -9.61
N CYS A 302 23.03 6.52 -10.13
CA CYS A 302 22.96 7.15 -11.44
C CYS A 302 23.54 8.58 -11.45
N GLU A 303 24.51 8.82 -12.33
CA GLU A 303 25.11 10.15 -12.53
C GLU A 303 24.56 10.90 -13.76
N ASP A 304 23.79 10.23 -14.62
CA ASP A 304 23.25 10.81 -15.84
C ASP A 304 21.83 10.34 -16.19
N LEU A 305 21.21 11.02 -17.17
CA LEU A 305 19.87 10.71 -17.66
C LEU A 305 19.79 9.39 -18.41
N LYS A 306 20.91 8.89 -18.97
CA LYS A 306 20.91 7.61 -19.70
C LYS A 306 20.75 6.44 -18.73
N CYS A 307 21.44 6.50 -17.59
CA CYS A 307 21.30 5.57 -16.49
C CYS A 307 19.85 5.54 -15.98
N ILE A 308 19.25 6.70 -15.70
CA ILE A 308 17.85 6.81 -15.25
C ILE A 308 16.89 6.20 -16.29
N ASN A 309 17.04 6.56 -17.56
CA ASN A 309 16.19 6.06 -18.65
C ASN A 309 16.34 4.56 -18.91
N SER A 310 17.41 3.93 -18.43
CA SER A 310 17.59 2.48 -18.50
C SER A 310 16.94 1.74 -17.32
N ILE A 311 16.84 2.38 -16.15
CA ILE A 311 16.31 1.78 -14.91
C ILE A 311 14.79 1.90 -14.85
N TYR A 312 14.23 3.02 -15.29
CA TYR A 312 12.77 3.25 -15.20
C TYR A 312 11.93 2.19 -15.95
N PRO A 313 12.29 1.77 -17.18
CA PRO A 313 11.60 0.67 -17.86
C PRO A 313 11.72 -0.66 -17.10
N GLN A 314 12.90 -0.97 -16.57
CA GLN A 314 13.12 -2.19 -15.77
C GLN A 314 12.22 -2.21 -14.53
N PHE A 315 12.08 -1.07 -13.84
CA PHE A 315 11.13 -0.93 -12.74
C PHE A 315 9.68 -1.17 -13.17
N LYS A 316 9.24 -0.56 -14.28
CA LYS A 316 7.87 -0.77 -14.79
C LYS A 316 7.57 -2.23 -15.13
N ASP A 317 8.50 -2.88 -15.82
CA ASP A 317 8.36 -4.29 -16.19
C ASP A 317 8.30 -5.17 -14.92
N LYS A 318 9.14 -4.87 -13.94
CA LYS A 318 9.17 -5.61 -12.68
C LYS A 318 7.90 -5.41 -11.86
N LYS A 319 7.41 -4.17 -11.77
CA LYS A 319 6.12 -3.86 -11.15
C LYS A 319 4.99 -4.64 -11.81
N ARG A 320 4.98 -4.74 -13.15
CA ARG A 320 3.97 -5.53 -13.88
C ARG A 320 4.08 -7.03 -13.55
N GLU A 321 5.29 -7.59 -13.55
CA GLU A 321 5.52 -9.00 -13.21
C GLU A 321 5.01 -9.35 -11.81
N ILE A 322 5.29 -8.49 -10.82
CA ILE A 322 4.79 -8.62 -9.44
C ILE A 322 3.26 -8.58 -9.40
N THR A 323 2.68 -7.63 -10.13
CA THR A 323 1.22 -7.45 -10.23
C THR A 323 0.56 -8.71 -10.79
N ASP A 324 1.09 -9.27 -11.88
CA ASP A 324 0.57 -10.49 -12.50
C ASP A 324 0.68 -11.69 -11.54
N LYS A 325 1.82 -11.86 -10.87
CA LYS A 325 2.01 -12.94 -9.86
C LYS A 325 1.02 -12.84 -8.71
N ILE A 326 0.80 -11.65 -8.16
CA ILE A 326 -0.16 -11.44 -7.06
C ILE A 326 -1.58 -11.81 -7.51
N ASN A 327 -1.99 -11.40 -8.71
CA ASN A 327 -3.29 -11.76 -9.27
C ASN A 327 -3.44 -13.28 -9.45
N ASP A 328 -2.43 -13.95 -10.01
CA ASP A 328 -2.46 -15.39 -10.21
C ASP A 328 -2.56 -16.15 -8.88
N ILE A 329 -1.79 -15.75 -7.87
CA ILE A 329 -1.83 -16.40 -6.57
C ILE A 329 -3.18 -16.14 -5.88
N LEU A 330 -3.68 -14.90 -5.88
CA LEU A 330 -5.00 -14.56 -5.33
C LEU A 330 -6.12 -15.37 -5.99
N PHE A 331 -6.09 -15.47 -7.32
CA PHE A 331 -7.05 -16.27 -8.08
C PHE A 331 -7.01 -17.74 -7.66
N ASN A 332 -5.82 -18.34 -7.58
CA ASN A 332 -5.67 -19.74 -7.17
C ASN A 332 -6.18 -19.98 -5.74
N ILE A 333 -5.90 -19.06 -4.80
CA ILE A 333 -6.40 -19.15 -3.43
C ILE A 333 -7.93 -19.15 -3.40
N ILE A 334 -8.56 -18.24 -4.15
CA ILE A 334 -10.03 -18.13 -4.18
C ILE A 334 -10.63 -19.41 -4.78
N ILE A 335 -10.07 -19.92 -5.88
CA ILE A 335 -10.52 -21.15 -6.51
C ILE A 335 -10.38 -22.35 -5.57
N ASP A 336 -9.21 -22.53 -4.94
CA ASP A 336 -8.95 -23.62 -4.01
C ASP A 336 -9.88 -23.55 -2.80
N TYR A 337 -10.04 -22.35 -2.22
CA TYR A 337 -10.96 -22.11 -1.11
C TYR A 337 -12.40 -22.42 -1.49
N ASN A 338 -12.90 -21.89 -2.61
CA ASN A 338 -14.27 -22.16 -3.07
C ASN A 338 -14.49 -23.65 -3.39
N GLY A 339 -13.47 -24.34 -3.90
CA GLY A 339 -13.51 -25.80 -4.06
C GLY A 339 -13.69 -26.54 -2.73
N ILE A 340 -13.07 -26.06 -1.66
CA ILE A 340 -13.25 -26.59 -0.29
C ILE A 340 -14.63 -26.22 0.26
N VAL A 341 -15.12 -25.00 0.01
CA VAL A 341 -16.50 -24.59 0.36
C VAL A 341 -17.52 -25.57 -0.26
N ASP A 342 -17.36 -25.87 -1.55
CA ASP A 342 -18.24 -26.81 -2.25
C ASP A 342 -18.09 -28.25 -1.74
N TYR A 343 -16.88 -28.65 -1.36
CA TYR A 343 -16.66 -29.93 -0.68
C TYR A 343 -17.44 -29.99 0.65
N LEU A 344 -17.31 -28.97 1.51
CA LEU A 344 -17.98 -28.90 2.81
C LEU A 344 -19.51 -28.87 2.71
N LYS A 345 -20.06 -28.20 1.69
CA LYS A 345 -21.52 -28.19 1.44
C LYS A 345 -22.10 -29.59 1.26
N LYS A 346 -21.36 -30.53 0.67
CA LYS A 346 -21.79 -31.93 0.51
C LYS A 346 -22.01 -32.64 1.85
N TYR A 347 -21.37 -32.15 2.91
CA TYR A 347 -21.48 -32.64 4.29
C TYR A 347 -22.43 -31.80 5.14
N GLY A 348 -23.14 -30.84 4.52
CA GLY A 348 -24.11 -29.96 5.18
C GLY A 348 -23.47 -28.77 5.92
N ILE A 349 -22.15 -28.61 5.86
CA ILE A 349 -21.44 -27.47 6.44
C ILE A 349 -21.47 -26.33 5.42
N LYS A 350 -22.24 -25.28 5.74
CA LYS A 350 -22.41 -24.12 4.87
C LYS A 350 -21.50 -22.99 5.31
N ILE A 351 -20.60 -22.60 4.42
CA ILE A 351 -19.77 -21.40 4.52
C ILE A 351 -19.85 -20.61 3.21
N ASP A 352 -19.55 -19.32 3.29
CA ASP A 352 -19.68 -18.42 2.15
C ASP A 352 -18.51 -18.57 1.17
N GLU A 353 -18.84 -18.59 -0.12
CA GLU A 353 -17.84 -18.48 -1.20
C GLU A 353 -17.31 -17.05 -1.30
N ILE A 354 -16.07 -16.93 -1.76
CA ILE A 354 -15.49 -15.64 -2.10
C ILE A 354 -15.68 -15.36 -3.59
N PRO A 355 -16.25 -14.21 -3.98
CA PRO A 355 -16.37 -13.83 -5.38
C PRO A 355 -14.99 -13.56 -5.98
N ILE A 356 -14.74 -14.10 -7.16
CA ILE A 356 -13.52 -13.82 -7.93
C ILE A 356 -13.55 -12.34 -8.35
N PRO A 357 -12.49 -11.56 -8.06
CA PRO A 357 -12.39 -10.18 -8.52
C PRO A 357 -12.56 -10.07 -10.04
N LYS A 358 -13.43 -9.16 -10.50
CA LYS A 358 -13.67 -8.93 -11.94
C LYS A 358 -12.49 -8.21 -12.61
N ASP A 359 -11.84 -7.34 -11.85
CA ASP A 359 -10.74 -6.51 -12.32
C ASP A 359 -9.41 -7.05 -11.76
N LYS A 360 -8.35 -6.92 -12.56
CA LYS A 360 -6.99 -7.23 -12.10
C LYS A 360 -6.55 -6.19 -11.06
N VAL A 361 -6.00 -6.66 -9.95
CA VAL A 361 -5.34 -5.84 -8.93
C VAL A 361 -4.15 -5.14 -9.58
N ASN A 362 -4.00 -3.83 -9.40
CA ASN A 362 -2.90 -3.03 -9.96
C ASN A 362 -1.96 -2.45 -8.90
N LEU A 363 -1.88 -3.08 -7.72
CA LEU A 363 -1.08 -2.62 -6.57
C LEU A 363 -1.41 -1.17 -6.17
N THR A 364 -2.69 -0.78 -6.28
CA THR A 364 -3.20 0.48 -5.73
C THR A 364 -3.65 0.28 -4.28
N GLU A 365 -3.71 1.32 -3.46
CA GLU A 365 -4.18 1.18 -2.07
C GLU A 365 -5.56 0.51 -1.98
N THR A 366 -6.49 0.89 -2.85
CA THR A 366 -7.84 0.30 -2.91
C THR A 366 -7.83 -1.20 -3.28
N ASP A 367 -6.93 -1.61 -4.17
CA ASP A 367 -6.82 -3.01 -4.57
C ASP A 367 -6.20 -3.86 -3.46
N ILE A 368 -5.25 -3.28 -2.71
CA ILE A 368 -4.64 -3.94 -1.54
C ILE A 368 -5.70 -4.16 -0.46
N ASP A 369 -6.51 -3.15 -0.13
CA ASP A 369 -7.57 -3.27 0.86
C ASP A 369 -8.58 -4.36 0.47
N ASN A 370 -8.87 -4.50 -0.83
CA ASN A 370 -9.68 -5.59 -1.35
C ASN A 370 -9.01 -6.97 -1.15
N ILE A 371 -7.71 -7.12 -1.44
CA ILE A 371 -6.95 -8.35 -1.15
C ILE A 371 -7.03 -8.69 0.33
N GLN A 372 -6.79 -7.72 1.21
CA GLN A 372 -6.83 -7.90 2.66
C GLN A 372 -8.19 -8.39 3.12
N ARG A 373 -9.27 -7.77 2.63
CA ARG A 373 -10.64 -8.18 2.95
C ARG A 373 -10.89 -9.64 2.53
N ILE A 374 -10.48 -10.01 1.32
CA ILE A 374 -10.61 -11.39 0.80
C ILE A 374 -9.90 -12.38 1.73
N LEU A 375 -8.63 -12.14 2.07
CA LEU A 375 -7.87 -13.04 2.95
C LEU A 375 -8.46 -13.12 4.36
N ALA A 376 -8.95 -11.99 4.89
CA ALA A 376 -9.61 -11.95 6.20
C ALA A 376 -10.94 -12.72 6.21
N ASP A 377 -11.76 -12.59 5.16
CA ASP A 377 -13.01 -13.32 5.02
C ASP A 377 -12.78 -14.83 4.92
N ILE A 378 -11.78 -15.27 4.14
CA ILE A 378 -11.36 -16.67 4.07
C ILE A 378 -10.98 -17.20 5.46
N ASN A 379 -10.16 -16.46 6.21
CA ASN A 379 -9.72 -16.88 7.54
C ASN A 379 -10.89 -16.95 8.53
N LYS A 380 -11.77 -15.95 8.52
CA LYS A 380 -12.97 -15.90 9.37
C LYS A 380 -13.88 -17.09 9.09
N ASN A 381 -14.16 -17.38 7.82
CA ASN A 381 -15.02 -18.48 7.42
C ASN A 381 -14.39 -19.84 7.74
N THR A 382 -13.07 -19.96 7.56
CA THR A 382 -12.30 -21.16 7.95
C THR A 382 -12.38 -21.42 9.45
N THR A 383 -12.20 -20.37 10.25
CA THR A 383 -12.34 -20.44 11.71
C THR A 383 -13.73 -20.91 12.12
N PHE A 384 -14.76 -20.33 11.49
CA PHE A 384 -16.14 -20.72 11.74
C PHE A 384 -16.39 -22.19 11.40
N ALA A 385 -15.97 -22.65 10.22
CA ALA A 385 -16.10 -24.04 9.80
C ALA A 385 -15.37 -24.99 10.76
N LEU A 386 -14.14 -24.66 11.17
CA LEU A 386 -13.36 -25.50 12.07
C LEU A 386 -13.99 -25.60 13.45
N ASN A 387 -14.47 -24.50 14.01
CA ASN A 387 -15.17 -24.51 15.30
C ASN A 387 -16.45 -25.36 15.22
N TYR A 388 -17.16 -25.31 14.10
CA TYR A 388 -18.32 -26.15 13.88
C TYR A 388 -17.96 -27.64 13.75
N ILE A 389 -16.87 -27.97 13.04
CA ILE A 389 -16.32 -29.34 12.96
C ILE A 389 -15.89 -29.84 14.35
N ASN A 390 -15.22 -29.02 15.15
CA ASN A 390 -14.86 -29.37 16.53
C ASN A 390 -16.10 -29.57 17.41
N SER A 391 -17.19 -28.82 17.20
CA SER A 391 -18.47 -29.09 17.87
C SER A 391 -19.09 -30.42 17.44
N ILE A 392 -18.94 -30.82 16.18
CA ILE A 392 -19.37 -32.14 15.70
C ILE A 392 -18.56 -33.25 16.39
N ILE A 393 -17.24 -33.06 16.51
CA ILE A 393 -16.36 -33.96 17.26
C ILE A 393 -16.84 -34.10 18.70
N ASP A 394 -17.03 -32.98 19.42
CA ASP A 394 -17.48 -33.01 20.82
C ASP A 394 -18.82 -33.75 20.99
N SER A 395 -19.78 -33.54 20.09
CA SER A 395 -21.06 -34.27 20.09
C SER A 395 -20.89 -35.76 19.79
N LEU A 396 -19.99 -36.15 18.88
CA LEU A 396 -19.66 -37.56 18.65
C LEU A 396 -19.00 -38.22 19.86
N GLU A 397 -18.10 -37.52 20.55
CA GLU A 397 -17.47 -38.05 21.76
C GLU A 397 -18.52 -38.34 22.84
N LYS A 398 -19.52 -37.47 23.02
CA LYS A 398 -20.64 -37.72 23.95
C LYS A 398 -21.52 -38.89 23.52
N ILE A 399 -21.86 -38.93 22.22
CA ILE A 399 -22.74 -39.95 21.66
C ILE A 399 -22.10 -41.34 21.77
N ASN A 400 -20.86 -41.50 21.32
CA ASN A 400 -20.19 -42.79 21.16
C ASN A 400 -19.17 -43.12 22.27
N GLY A 401 -18.75 -42.14 23.08
CA GLY A 401 -17.69 -42.32 24.09
C GLY A 401 -16.27 -42.38 23.52
N ILE A 402 -16.11 -42.22 22.19
CA ILE A 402 -14.80 -42.29 21.51
C ILE A 402 -14.18 -40.90 21.49
N LYS A 403 -12.95 -40.77 22.01
CA LYS A 403 -12.18 -39.52 21.91
C LYS A 403 -11.59 -39.35 20.52
N LEU A 404 -11.84 -38.22 19.89
CA LEU A 404 -11.30 -37.84 18.58
C LEU A 404 -10.35 -36.64 18.72
N ASN A 405 -9.39 -36.54 17.82
CA ASN A 405 -8.45 -35.42 17.85
C ASN A 405 -9.13 -34.13 17.41
N ARG A 406 -8.97 -33.07 18.22
CA ARG A 406 -9.40 -31.73 17.84
C ARG A 406 -8.42 -31.11 16.85
N TYR A 407 -8.95 -30.28 15.98
CA TYR A 407 -8.16 -29.58 14.97
C TYR A 407 -7.93 -28.13 15.36
N TYR A 408 -6.75 -27.62 15.00
CA TYR A 408 -6.36 -26.23 15.14
C TYR A 408 -6.20 -25.58 13.76
N ILE A 409 -6.43 -24.27 13.68
CA ILE A 409 -6.32 -23.53 12.43
C ILE A 409 -4.85 -23.39 12.07
N THR A 410 -4.43 -24.02 10.97
CA THR A 410 -3.16 -23.73 10.32
C THR A 410 -3.38 -23.06 8.97
N ASP A 411 -4.37 -23.53 8.20
CA ASP A 411 -4.92 -22.91 6.98
C ASP A 411 -6.29 -23.54 6.63
N TYR A 412 -6.91 -23.12 5.53
CA TYR A 412 -8.18 -23.70 5.06
C TYR A 412 -8.06 -25.14 4.55
N SER A 413 -6.86 -25.63 4.25
CA SER A 413 -6.61 -27.00 3.75
C SER A 413 -6.76 -28.07 4.83
N VAL A 414 -6.87 -27.66 6.09
CA VAL A 414 -7.18 -28.55 7.23
C VAL A 414 -8.63 -29.04 7.18
N LEU A 415 -9.57 -28.24 6.65
CA LEU A 415 -11.00 -28.54 6.71
C LEU A 415 -11.35 -29.86 6.02
N PRO A 416 -10.87 -30.17 4.78
CA PRO A 416 -11.14 -31.46 4.16
C PRO A 416 -10.60 -32.65 4.96
N LYS A 417 -9.39 -32.52 5.53
CA LYS A 417 -8.76 -33.59 6.34
C LYS A 417 -9.59 -33.94 7.57
N ALA A 418 -10.12 -32.91 8.24
CA ALA A 418 -10.98 -33.11 9.41
C ALA A 418 -12.30 -33.82 9.03
N ILE A 419 -12.89 -33.50 7.88
CA ILE A 419 -14.08 -34.20 7.36
C ILE A 419 -13.77 -35.65 6.98
N GLU A 420 -12.66 -35.91 6.30
CA GLU A 420 -12.24 -37.27 5.94
C GLU A 420 -12.03 -38.15 7.18
N GLU A 421 -11.53 -37.60 8.29
CA GLU A 421 -11.42 -38.34 9.55
C GLU A 421 -12.80 -38.65 10.14
N LEU A 422 -13.76 -37.71 10.10
CA LEU A 422 -15.14 -37.96 10.53
C LEU A 422 -15.82 -39.06 9.70
N GLU A 423 -15.58 -39.08 8.38
CA GLU A 423 -16.06 -40.15 7.51
C GLU A 423 -15.45 -41.49 7.86
N LYS A 424 -14.12 -41.56 8.04
CA LYS A 424 -13.42 -42.81 8.43
C LYS A 424 -13.93 -43.40 9.74
N ASN A 425 -14.40 -42.55 10.64
CA ASN A 425 -14.98 -42.95 11.92
C ASN A 425 -16.50 -43.24 11.84
N ASN A 426 -17.09 -43.29 10.64
CA ASN A 426 -18.52 -43.56 10.41
C ASN A 426 -19.44 -42.65 11.25
N ALA A 427 -19.11 -41.35 11.31
CA ALA A 427 -19.82 -40.37 12.12
C ALA A 427 -21.33 -40.31 11.81
N ALA A 428 -21.68 -40.24 10.52
CA ALA A 428 -23.09 -40.15 10.09
C ALA A 428 -23.87 -41.44 10.41
N ASP A 429 -23.25 -42.61 10.27
CA ASP A 429 -23.89 -43.89 10.59
C ASP A 429 -24.12 -44.02 12.10
N SER A 430 -23.19 -43.55 12.92
CA SER A 430 -23.34 -43.51 14.38
C SER A 430 -24.53 -42.65 14.80
N ALA A 431 -24.66 -41.46 14.21
CA ALA A 431 -25.79 -40.57 14.46
C ALA A 431 -27.13 -41.17 13.97
N THR A 432 -27.11 -41.91 12.86
CA THR A 432 -28.28 -42.62 12.34
C THR A 432 -28.77 -43.69 13.32
N LYS A 433 -27.85 -44.48 13.88
CA LYS A 433 -28.19 -45.49 14.90
C LYS A 433 -28.80 -44.87 16.15
N ILE A 434 -28.31 -43.71 16.60
CA ILE A 434 -28.91 -43.00 17.74
C ILE A 434 -30.33 -42.54 17.44
N ILE A 435 -30.56 -41.98 16.25
CA ILE A 435 -31.91 -41.55 15.86
C ILE A 435 -32.88 -42.74 15.75
N GLU A 436 -32.41 -43.90 15.28
CA GLU A 436 -33.18 -45.15 15.30
C GLU A 436 -33.56 -45.56 16.72
N ILE A 437 -32.59 -45.55 17.64
CA ILE A 437 -32.78 -45.84 19.07
C ILE A 437 -33.78 -44.87 19.71
N ASP A 438 -33.60 -43.57 19.49
CA ASP A 438 -34.49 -42.52 20.00
C ASP A 438 -35.93 -42.71 19.51
N ARG A 439 -36.09 -43.03 18.23
CA ARG A 439 -37.41 -43.32 17.64
C ARG A 439 -38.04 -44.55 18.28
N GLU A 440 -37.27 -45.60 18.51
CA GLU A 440 -37.75 -46.83 19.13
C GLU A 440 -38.21 -46.57 20.57
N ILE A 441 -37.42 -45.86 21.37
CA ILE A 441 -37.76 -45.46 22.75
C ILE A 441 -39.08 -44.67 22.76
N LEU A 442 -39.18 -43.63 21.92
CA LEU A 442 -40.38 -42.80 21.84
C LEU A 442 -41.59 -43.58 21.29
N SER A 443 -41.40 -44.61 20.48
CA SER A 443 -42.52 -45.43 19.99
C SER A 443 -43.03 -46.41 21.04
N ASN A 444 -42.14 -46.98 21.86
CA ASN A 444 -42.45 -48.12 22.73
C ASN A 444 -42.81 -47.75 24.17
N LEU A 445 -42.28 -46.65 24.71
CA LEU A 445 -42.62 -46.19 26.06
C LEU A 445 -43.88 -45.33 26.02
N THR A 446 -44.86 -45.57 26.89
CA THR A 446 -46.11 -44.78 26.88
C THR A 446 -45.87 -43.32 27.28
N LEU A 447 -45.07 -43.10 28.34
CA LEU A 447 -44.76 -41.80 28.93
C LEU A 447 -46.04 -40.99 29.23
N ASN A 448 -47.01 -41.63 29.90
CA ASN A 448 -48.39 -41.12 30.06
C ASN A 448 -48.48 -39.68 30.60
N GLU A 449 -47.68 -39.32 31.61
CA GLU A 449 -47.64 -37.97 32.19
C GLU A 449 -46.95 -36.92 31.29
N TYR A 450 -46.21 -37.34 30.27
CA TYR A 450 -45.34 -36.50 29.44
C TYR A 450 -45.68 -36.58 27.94
N ARG A 451 -46.92 -36.91 27.60
CA ARG A 451 -47.36 -37.20 26.23
C ARG A 451 -47.13 -36.06 25.24
N GLN A 452 -47.26 -34.79 25.67
CA GLN A 452 -47.02 -33.63 24.80
C GLN A 452 -45.54 -33.46 24.45
N GLU A 453 -44.64 -33.42 25.46
CA GLU A 453 -43.18 -33.36 25.25
C GLU A 453 -42.70 -34.53 24.38
N LYS A 454 -43.22 -35.74 24.62
CA LYS A 454 -42.97 -36.92 23.79
C LYS A 454 -43.34 -36.69 22.33
N LEU A 455 -44.54 -36.16 22.05
CA LEU A 455 -45.01 -35.93 20.68
C LEU A 455 -44.17 -34.88 19.96
N GLU A 456 -43.72 -33.84 20.66
CA GLU A 456 -42.84 -32.81 20.09
C GLU A 456 -41.48 -33.39 19.71
N LEU A 457 -40.83 -34.13 20.62
CA LEU A 457 -39.56 -34.80 20.34
C LEU A 457 -39.71 -35.84 19.22
N ALA A 458 -40.80 -36.62 19.22
CA ALA A 458 -41.06 -37.61 18.17
C ALA A 458 -41.23 -36.98 16.79
N LYS A 459 -41.81 -35.78 16.67
CA LYS A 459 -41.88 -35.06 15.39
C LYS A 459 -40.48 -34.73 14.87
N ILE A 460 -39.61 -34.22 15.74
CA ILE A 460 -38.24 -33.84 15.37
C ILE A 460 -37.41 -35.08 14.98
N VAL A 461 -37.47 -36.15 15.78
CA VAL A 461 -36.77 -37.41 15.50
C VAL A 461 -37.26 -38.03 14.18
N ASN A 462 -38.57 -38.03 13.93
CA ASN A 462 -39.11 -38.54 12.67
C ASN A 462 -38.69 -37.71 11.45
N ASP A 463 -38.50 -36.39 11.61
CA ASP A 463 -37.95 -35.55 10.54
C ASP A 463 -36.52 -35.98 10.18
N PHE A 464 -35.64 -36.15 11.17
CA PHE A 464 -34.29 -36.69 10.94
C PHE A 464 -34.32 -38.08 10.31
N TYR A 465 -35.18 -38.97 10.81
CA TYR A 465 -35.31 -40.34 10.31
C TYR A 465 -35.83 -40.39 8.85
N SER A 466 -36.60 -39.39 8.42
CA SER A 466 -37.18 -39.35 7.06
C SER A 466 -36.18 -38.99 5.96
N ARG A 467 -34.99 -38.53 6.33
CA ARG A 467 -33.95 -38.05 5.40
C ARG A 467 -32.60 -38.69 5.68
N LYS A 468 -31.68 -38.57 4.70
CA LYS A 468 -30.28 -38.94 4.93
C LYS A 468 -29.66 -37.97 5.94
N ILE A 469 -29.11 -38.51 7.03
CA ILE A 469 -28.38 -37.75 8.04
C ILE A 469 -27.02 -37.34 7.49
N LEU A 470 -26.69 -36.06 7.64
CA LEU A 470 -25.42 -35.47 7.27
C LEU A 470 -24.56 -35.24 8.53
N VAL A 471 -23.26 -35.06 8.33
CA VAL A 471 -22.31 -34.80 9.43
C VAL A 471 -22.68 -33.51 10.19
N SER A 472 -23.22 -32.50 9.51
CA SER A 472 -23.72 -31.27 10.14
C SER A 472 -24.91 -31.47 11.08
N ASP A 473 -25.65 -32.57 10.96
CA ASP A 473 -26.84 -32.82 11.78
C ASP A 473 -26.47 -33.27 13.21
N ILE A 474 -25.26 -33.79 13.40
CA ILE A 474 -24.82 -34.47 14.62
C ILE A 474 -24.98 -33.61 15.90
N PRO A 475 -24.60 -32.31 15.92
CA PRO A 475 -24.78 -31.49 17.12
C PRO A 475 -26.24 -31.24 17.48
N GLN A 476 -27.16 -31.28 16.51
CA GLN A 476 -28.58 -31.18 16.78
C GLN A 476 -29.13 -32.51 17.30
N ILE A 477 -28.70 -33.62 16.72
CA ILE A 477 -29.02 -34.98 17.19
C ILE A 477 -28.62 -35.13 18.65
N ASP A 478 -27.36 -34.83 19.01
CA ASP A 478 -26.85 -34.83 20.40
C ASP A 478 -27.81 -34.10 21.37
N LYS A 479 -28.21 -32.86 21.04
CA LYS A 479 -29.13 -32.07 21.88
C LYS A 479 -30.52 -32.66 22.00
N ILE A 480 -31.05 -33.27 20.94
CA ILE A 480 -32.39 -33.87 20.95
C ILE A 480 -32.37 -35.16 21.76
N THR A 481 -31.33 -35.97 21.57
CA THR A 481 -31.09 -37.20 22.32
C THR A 481 -30.91 -36.91 23.82
N GLU A 482 -30.17 -35.86 24.20
CA GLU A 482 -30.07 -35.41 25.60
C GLU A 482 -31.47 -35.07 26.18
N LYS A 483 -32.32 -34.37 25.42
CA LYS A 483 -33.70 -34.08 25.86
C LYS A 483 -34.56 -35.34 26.02
N ILE A 484 -34.39 -36.33 25.16
CA ILE A 484 -35.09 -37.63 25.28
C ILE A 484 -34.61 -38.36 26.54
N LEU A 485 -33.31 -38.37 26.81
CA LEU A 485 -32.75 -38.95 28.03
C LEU A 485 -33.32 -38.27 29.28
N GLU A 486 -33.39 -36.93 29.30
CA GLU A 486 -33.99 -36.16 30.39
C GLU A 486 -35.48 -36.50 30.58
N LEU A 487 -36.24 -36.59 29.49
CA LEU A 487 -37.66 -36.96 29.53
C LEU A 487 -37.86 -38.35 30.13
N VAL A 488 -37.07 -39.32 29.68
CA VAL A 488 -37.12 -40.70 30.20
C VAL A 488 -36.73 -40.73 31.67
N LEU A 489 -35.71 -39.98 32.10
CA LEU A 489 -35.32 -39.88 33.50
C LEU A 489 -36.43 -39.30 34.38
N LYS A 490 -37.17 -38.28 33.91
CA LYS A 490 -38.34 -37.76 34.63
C LYS A 490 -39.40 -38.85 34.81
N TYR A 491 -39.71 -39.58 33.73
CA TYR A 491 -40.66 -40.69 33.75
C TYR A 491 -40.22 -41.82 34.71
N ILE A 492 -38.96 -42.23 34.68
CA ILE A 492 -38.41 -43.25 35.57
C ILE A 492 -38.48 -42.81 37.03
N ASN A 493 -38.16 -41.54 37.32
CA ASN A 493 -38.28 -41.01 38.68
C ASN A 493 -39.73 -41.01 39.19
N SER A 494 -40.69 -40.61 38.33
CA SER A 494 -42.12 -40.68 38.65
C SER A 494 -42.53 -42.13 38.95
N SER A 495 -42.12 -43.06 38.07
CA SER A 495 -42.38 -44.49 38.22
C SER A 495 -41.81 -45.07 39.52
N ILE A 496 -40.59 -44.70 39.90
CA ILE A 496 -39.96 -45.13 41.18
C ILE A 496 -40.76 -44.64 42.38
N ASN A 497 -41.25 -43.40 42.35
CA ASN A 497 -42.04 -42.83 43.45
C ASN A 497 -43.36 -43.58 43.62
N THR A 498 -44.07 -43.84 42.52
CA THR A 498 -45.34 -44.59 42.54
C THR A 498 -45.14 -46.06 42.92
N LEU A 499 -44.12 -46.74 42.37
CA LEU A 499 -43.82 -48.11 42.77
C LEU A 499 -43.43 -48.20 44.26
N SER A 500 -42.73 -47.18 44.79
CA SER A 500 -42.39 -47.11 46.21
C SER A 500 -43.61 -46.88 47.10
N SER A 501 -44.56 -46.02 46.68
CA SER A 501 -45.81 -45.81 47.41
C SER A 501 -46.67 -47.08 47.42
N LEU A 502 -46.80 -47.74 46.26
CA LEU A 502 -47.50 -49.03 46.13
C LEU A 502 -46.84 -50.11 46.98
N LEU A 503 -45.50 -50.22 46.98
CA LEU A 503 -44.79 -51.21 47.78
C LEU A 503 -45.03 -51.04 49.28
N ASN A 504 -45.16 -49.80 49.77
CA ASN A 504 -45.46 -49.54 51.18
C ASN A 504 -46.83 -50.10 51.61
N VAL A 505 -47.80 -50.11 50.70
CA VAL A 505 -49.16 -50.64 50.91
C VAL A 505 -49.19 -52.15 50.70
N ALA A 506 -48.74 -52.60 49.53
CA ALA A 506 -48.85 -53.97 49.07
C ALA A 506 -47.84 -54.92 49.72
N LYS A 507 -46.57 -54.49 49.80
CA LYS A 507 -45.43 -55.27 50.33
C LYS A 507 -45.33 -56.67 49.70
N VAL A 508 -45.39 -56.75 48.37
CA VAL A 508 -45.28 -57.98 47.58
C VAL A 508 -44.03 -57.98 46.69
N GLN A 509 -43.50 -59.17 46.41
CA GLN A 509 -42.20 -59.35 45.76
C GLN A 509 -42.18 -58.84 44.30
N SER A 510 -43.28 -58.97 43.55
CA SER A 510 -43.32 -58.48 42.16
C SER A 510 -43.10 -56.97 42.05
N ILE A 511 -43.74 -56.18 42.92
CA ILE A 511 -43.57 -54.72 42.95
C ILE A 511 -42.17 -54.36 43.44
N GLU A 512 -41.63 -55.07 44.43
CA GLU A 512 -40.26 -54.85 44.91
C GLU A 512 -39.21 -55.12 43.81
N ASN A 513 -39.35 -56.22 43.08
CA ASN A 513 -38.45 -56.57 41.98
C ASN A 513 -38.48 -55.51 40.87
N LEU A 514 -39.67 -55.05 40.46
CA LEU A 514 -39.81 -53.99 39.46
C LEU A 514 -39.27 -52.65 39.95
N LEU A 515 -39.46 -52.30 41.23
CA LEU A 515 -38.88 -51.10 41.82
C LEU A 515 -37.34 -51.16 41.80
N ASN A 516 -36.74 -52.29 42.16
CA ASN A 516 -35.29 -52.47 42.14
C ASN A 516 -34.74 -52.40 40.71
N LEU A 517 -35.37 -53.08 39.76
CA LEU A 517 -35.03 -52.98 38.33
C LEU A 517 -35.13 -51.54 37.83
N THR A 518 -36.19 -50.81 38.19
CA THR A 518 -36.37 -49.42 37.76
C THR A 518 -35.30 -48.49 38.37
N LYS A 519 -34.89 -48.73 39.62
CA LYS A 519 -33.75 -48.04 40.24
C LYS A 519 -32.42 -48.37 39.54
N GLU A 520 -32.21 -49.62 39.14
CA GLU A 520 -31.03 -50.02 38.37
C GLU A 520 -30.99 -49.34 36.99
N ILE A 521 -32.14 -49.24 36.30
CA ILE A 521 -32.26 -48.49 35.05
C ILE A 521 -31.90 -47.03 35.27
N LYS A 522 -32.46 -46.38 36.30
CA LYS A 522 -32.10 -45.00 36.66
C LYS A 522 -30.59 -44.84 36.83
N ASN A 523 -29.96 -45.69 37.65
CA ASN A 523 -28.53 -45.63 37.91
C ASN A 523 -27.69 -45.80 36.64
N SER A 524 -28.13 -46.68 35.72
CA SER A 524 -27.47 -46.89 34.42
C SER A 524 -27.55 -45.66 33.51
N LEU A 525 -28.67 -44.95 33.52
CA LEU A 525 -28.86 -43.72 32.74
C LEU A 525 -28.11 -42.51 33.32
N GLU A 526 -27.99 -42.43 34.65
CA GLU A 526 -27.27 -41.36 35.35
C GLU A 526 -25.75 -41.55 35.37
N ASP A 527 -25.24 -42.75 35.03
CA ASP A 527 -23.79 -43.03 35.01
C ASP A 527 -23.05 -42.13 34.02
N GLN A 528 -22.23 -41.21 34.54
CA GLN A 528 -21.47 -40.27 33.73
C GLN A 528 -20.33 -40.91 32.93
N LYS A 529 -19.94 -42.16 33.24
CA LYS A 529 -18.88 -42.86 32.52
C LYS A 529 -19.37 -43.50 31.23
N LYS A 530 -20.68 -43.72 31.09
CA LYS A 530 -21.29 -44.32 29.91
C LYS A 530 -21.57 -43.26 28.86
N SER A 531 -21.32 -43.61 27.61
CA SER A 531 -21.76 -42.83 26.44
C SER A 531 -23.28 -42.80 26.34
N ILE A 532 -23.83 -41.83 25.60
CA ILE A 532 -25.27 -41.77 25.36
C ILE A 532 -25.75 -43.05 24.66
N TYR A 533 -25.00 -43.56 23.69
CA TYR A 533 -25.33 -44.81 23.00
C TYR A 533 -25.50 -45.99 23.97
N GLU A 534 -24.57 -46.17 24.90
CA GLU A 534 -24.64 -47.25 25.90
C GLU A 534 -25.85 -47.10 26.83
N LYS A 535 -26.14 -45.86 27.27
CA LYS A 535 -27.29 -45.56 28.12
C LYS A 535 -28.61 -45.93 27.44
N LEU A 536 -28.77 -45.48 26.20
CA LEU A 536 -30.01 -45.70 25.45
C LEU A 536 -30.14 -47.15 24.97
N SER A 537 -29.04 -47.82 24.62
CA SER A 537 -29.06 -49.25 24.31
C SER A 537 -29.51 -50.09 25.50
N TYR A 538 -29.04 -49.75 26.71
CA TYR A 538 -29.49 -50.38 27.95
C TYR A 538 -30.99 -50.12 28.21
N LEU A 539 -31.45 -48.89 27.96
CA LEU A 539 -32.85 -48.53 28.09
C LEU A 539 -33.74 -49.33 27.14
N ILE A 540 -33.37 -49.45 25.87
CA ILE A 540 -34.10 -50.25 24.87
C ILE A 540 -34.22 -51.70 25.33
N ALA A 541 -33.11 -52.30 25.78
CA ALA A 541 -33.13 -53.66 26.31
C ALA A 541 -34.06 -53.82 27.54
N SER A 542 -34.30 -52.72 28.28
CA SER A 542 -35.15 -52.67 29.47
C SER A 542 -36.62 -52.32 29.16
N VAL A 543 -36.97 -52.01 27.91
CA VAL A 543 -38.34 -51.63 27.50
C VAL A 543 -39.40 -52.67 27.91
N PRO A 544 -39.20 -54.00 27.76
CA PRO A 544 -40.20 -54.98 28.20
C PRO A 544 -40.55 -54.85 29.68
N SER A 545 -39.54 -54.67 30.55
CA SER A 545 -39.74 -54.46 31.99
C SER A 545 -40.43 -53.14 32.28
N LEU A 546 -40.13 -52.08 31.53
CA LEU A 546 -40.81 -50.79 31.68
C LEU A 546 -42.28 -50.84 31.23
N LYS A 547 -42.64 -51.72 30.28
CA LYS A 547 -44.04 -51.97 29.96
C LYS A 547 -44.80 -52.63 31.10
N GLU A 548 -44.18 -53.56 31.82
CA GLU A 548 -44.79 -54.12 33.05
C GLU A 548 -44.97 -53.04 34.13
N VAL A 549 -44.05 -52.09 34.22
CA VAL A 549 -44.21 -50.92 35.10
C VAL A 549 -45.39 -50.05 34.64
N ASP A 550 -45.51 -49.74 33.34
CA ASP A 550 -46.65 -48.98 32.79
C ASP A 550 -47.99 -49.63 33.13
N GLU A 551 -48.11 -50.97 33.02
CA GLU A 551 -49.34 -51.69 33.39
C GLU A 551 -49.72 -51.53 34.87
N ILE A 552 -48.72 -51.46 35.76
CA ILE A 552 -48.93 -51.21 37.19
C ILE A 552 -49.35 -49.77 37.43
N LEU A 553 -48.68 -48.81 36.79
CA LEU A 553 -48.99 -47.38 36.92
C LEU A 553 -50.40 -47.07 36.42
N GLU A 554 -50.83 -47.67 35.30
CA GLU A 554 -52.20 -47.52 34.80
C GLU A 554 -53.27 -48.10 35.73
N ASN A 555 -52.92 -49.08 36.57
CA ASN A 555 -53.82 -49.71 37.53
C ASN A 555 -53.50 -49.36 39.00
N GLU A 556 -52.78 -48.26 39.25
CA GLU A 556 -52.32 -47.87 40.60
C GLU A 556 -53.47 -47.88 41.63
N ASP A 557 -54.56 -47.19 41.32
CA ASP A 557 -55.73 -47.10 42.21
C ASP A 557 -56.37 -48.47 42.46
N GLY A 558 -56.44 -49.31 41.42
CA GLY A 558 -57.00 -50.66 41.51
C GLY A 558 -56.17 -51.58 42.39
N ILE A 559 -54.84 -51.49 42.31
CA ILE A 559 -53.90 -52.24 43.14
C ILE A 559 -53.96 -51.72 44.59
N ASN A 560 -53.98 -50.40 44.82
CA ASN A 560 -54.12 -49.82 46.15
C ASN A 560 -55.43 -50.24 46.83
N ALA A 561 -56.55 -50.19 46.09
CA ALA A 561 -57.85 -50.64 46.58
C ALA A 561 -57.83 -52.14 46.92
N LEU A 562 -57.22 -52.98 46.06
CA LEU A 562 -57.07 -54.41 46.30
C LEU A 562 -56.37 -54.69 47.63
N PHE A 563 -55.21 -54.10 47.88
CA PHE A 563 -54.46 -54.38 49.11
C PHE A 563 -55.13 -53.82 50.35
N THR A 564 -55.96 -52.78 50.21
CA THR A 564 -56.84 -52.33 51.29
C THR A 564 -57.89 -53.40 51.61
N ILE A 565 -58.58 -53.93 50.59
CA ILE A 565 -59.58 -54.99 50.73
C ILE A 565 -58.97 -56.28 51.32
N LEU A 566 -57.80 -56.69 50.83
CA LEU A 566 -57.09 -57.88 51.31
C LEU A 566 -56.66 -57.73 52.77
N LYS A 567 -56.21 -56.54 53.18
CA LYS A 567 -55.87 -56.27 54.58
C LYS A 567 -57.08 -56.30 55.49
N ASP A 568 -58.21 -55.77 55.04
CA ASP A 568 -59.44 -55.69 55.84
C ASP A 568 -60.17 -57.04 55.94
N ASN A 569 -60.00 -57.93 54.94
CA ASN A 569 -60.73 -59.20 54.83
C ASN A 569 -59.83 -60.45 54.78
N GLY A 570 -58.53 -60.32 55.07
CA GLY A 570 -57.51 -61.36 54.84
C GLY A 570 -57.86 -62.72 55.46
N GLN A 571 -58.28 -62.75 56.72
CA GLN A 571 -58.65 -63.99 57.42
C GLN A 571 -59.81 -64.74 56.76
N ILE A 572 -60.77 -64.03 56.18
CA ILE A 572 -61.92 -64.65 55.50
C ILE A 572 -61.45 -65.34 54.21
N ILE A 573 -60.55 -64.68 53.48
CA ILE A 573 -59.99 -65.18 52.22
C ILE A 573 -59.06 -66.38 52.49
N GLU A 574 -58.22 -66.30 53.52
CA GLU A 574 -57.34 -67.39 53.97
C GLU A 574 -58.12 -68.64 54.39
N ASN A 575 -59.18 -68.48 55.19
CA ASN A 575 -59.99 -69.63 55.60
C ASN A 575 -60.69 -70.27 54.40
N LYS A 576 -61.22 -69.45 53.50
CA LYS A 576 -61.92 -69.93 52.30
C LYS A 576 -60.98 -70.69 51.35
N ILE A 577 -59.74 -70.22 51.17
CA ILE A 577 -58.77 -70.92 50.32
C ILE A 577 -58.27 -72.22 50.96
N LEU A 578 -58.15 -72.28 52.30
CA LEU A 578 -57.81 -73.49 53.05
C LEU A 578 -58.93 -74.54 53.02
N GLU A 579 -60.20 -74.12 53.01
CA GLU A 579 -61.37 -75.00 52.92
C GLU A 579 -61.61 -75.51 51.50
N ASP A 580 -61.61 -74.63 50.51
CA ASP A 580 -62.01 -74.95 49.12
C ASP A 580 -60.83 -75.38 48.24
N GLY A 581 -59.60 -75.19 48.68
CA GLY A 581 -58.36 -75.49 47.95
C GLY A 581 -58.05 -74.54 46.77
N CYS A 582 -59.08 -73.98 46.13
CA CYS A 582 -58.98 -72.98 45.06
C CYS A 582 -60.10 -71.94 45.17
N ILE A 583 -59.77 -70.66 45.04
CA ILE A 583 -60.75 -69.57 44.98
C ILE A 583 -60.70 -68.85 43.63
N LYS A 584 -61.86 -68.56 43.03
CA LYS A 584 -61.93 -67.56 41.96
C LYS A 584 -61.89 -66.19 42.59
N VAL A 585 -60.98 -65.33 42.15
CA VAL A 585 -60.86 -63.99 42.71
C VAL A 585 -62.06 -63.11 42.39
N GLU A 586 -62.77 -63.38 41.30
CA GLU A 586 -64.01 -62.67 40.94
C GLU A 586 -65.15 -62.97 41.93
N ASP A 587 -65.20 -64.18 42.50
CA ASP A 587 -66.23 -64.58 43.48
C ASP A 587 -66.09 -63.83 44.81
N ILE A 588 -64.94 -63.19 45.05
CA ILE A 588 -64.67 -62.30 46.18
C ILE A 588 -64.62 -60.82 45.77
N GLY A 589 -65.11 -60.49 44.57
CA GLY A 589 -65.23 -59.11 44.07
C GLY A 589 -63.93 -58.50 43.56
N ILE A 590 -62.88 -59.31 43.34
CA ILE A 590 -61.58 -58.86 42.84
C ILE A 590 -61.49 -59.14 41.33
N ASN A 591 -61.01 -58.16 40.57
CA ASN A 591 -60.80 -58.32 39.13
C ASN A 591 -59.76 -59.43 38.85
N SER A 592 -60.07 -60.38 37.96
CA SER A 592 -59.19 -61.49 37.59
C SER A 592 -57.82 -61.07 37.03
N LYS A 593 -57.67 -59.84 36.54
CA LYS A 593 -56.36 -59.29 36.16
C LYS A 593 -55.42 -59.09 37.35
N LEU A 594 -55.95 -59.04 38.58
CA LEU A 594 -55.18 -58.80 39.80
C LEU A 594 -54.88 -60.09 40.58
N SER A 595 -55.27 -61.27 40.08
CA SER A 595 -55.08 -62.57 40.73
C SER A 595 -53.64 -62.82 41.17
N LYS A 596 -52.67 -62.31 40.40
CA LYS A 596 -51.23 -62.40 40.72
C LYS A 596 -50.90 -61.76 42.07
N TYR A 597 -51.45 -60.58 42.34
CA TYR A 597 -51.21 -59.87 43.59
C TYR A 597 -51.91 -60.52 44.78
N VAL A 598 -53.06 -61.16 44.57
CA VAL A 598 -53.76 -61.96 45.59
C VAL A 598 -52.94 -63.19 45.98
N ALA A 599 -52.41 -63.92 45.00
CA ALA A 599 -51.55 -65.07 45.24
C ALA A 599 -50.28 -64.68 46.01
N GLU A 600 -49.61 -63.60 45.59
CA GLU A 600 -48.41 -63.10 46.27
C GLU A 600 -48.70 -62.60 47.70
N TYR A 601 -49.86 -61.99 47.95
CA TYR A 601 -50.29 -61.60 49.29
C TYR A 601 -50.45 -62.82 50.21
N LEU A 602 -51.19 -63.85 49.77
CA LEU A 602 -51.41 -65.07 50.57
C LEU A 602 -50.11 -65.85 50.84
N SER A 603 -49.19 -65.86 49.86
CA SER A 603 -47.88 -66.51 50.02
C SER A 603 -46.95 -65.79 50.99
N LYS A 604 -47.10 -64.49 51.16
CA LYS A 604 -46.40 -63.74 52.22
C LYS A 604 -46.89 -64.12 53.62
N ASP A 605 -48.18 -64.42 53.78
CA ASP A 605 -48.78 -64.86 55.04
C ASP A 605 -48.65 -66.39 55.27
N GLY A 606 -47.84 -67.07 54.45
CA GLY A 606 -47.43 -68.46 54.65
C GLY A 606 -48.20 -69.51 53.85
N ILE A 607 -49.19 -69.10 53.04
CA ILE A 607 -49.98 -70.01 52.19
C ILE A 607 -49.36 -70.06 50.80
N LYS A 608 -48.67 -71.16 50.46
CA LYS A 608 -48.14 -71.34 49.11
C LYS A 608 -49.30 -71.45 48.12
N THR A 609 -49.37 -70.52 47.17
CA THR A 609 -50.43 -70.50 46.15
C THR A 609 -49.87 -70.52 44.74
N GLU A 610 -50.65 -71.08 43.81
CA GLU A 610 -50.41 -71.05 42.37
C GLU A 610 -51.64 -70.49 41.64
N ILE A 611 -51.42 -69.89 40.47
CA ILE A 611 -52.50 -69.34 39.64
C ILE A 611 -52.85 -70.37 38.58
N VAL A 612 -54.08 -70.88 38.61
CA VAL A 612 -54.62 -71.78 37.60
C VAL A 612 -55.75 -71.05 36.89
N LYS A 613 -55.46 -70.49 35.70
CA LYS A 613 -56.37 -69.62 34.94
C LYS A 613 -56.80 -68.39 35.75
N ASP A 614 -58.07 -68.32 36.14
CA ASP A 614 -58.73 -67.25 36.91
C ASP A 614 -58.79 -67.55 38.43
N GLN A 615 -58.21 -68.67 38.86
CA GLN A 615 -58.24 -69.14 40.25
C GLN A 615 -56.88 -69.02 40.93
N VAL A 616 -56.90 -68.68 42.22
CA VAL A 616 -55.75 -68.81 43.13
C VAL A 616 -55.97 -70.09 43.93
N CYS A 617 -55.06 -71.05 43.77
CA CYS A 617 -55.12 -72.38 44.37
C CYS A 617 -53.97 -72.59 45.35
N ILE A 618 -54.15 -73.45 46.34
CA ILE A 618 -53.05 -73.90 47.20
C ILE A 618 -52.09 -74.76 46.37
N SER A 619 -50.83 -74.35 46.30
CA SER A 619 -49.75 -75.15 45.73
C SER A 619 -49.41 -76.28 46.70
N LYS A 620 -49.44 -77.52 46.21
CA LYS A 620 -49.01 -78.69 46.99
C LYS A 620 -47.52 -78.66 47.33
#